data_AF-A0A530QS19-F1
#
_entry.id   AF-A0A530QS19-F1
#
_cell.length_a   1.000
_cell.length_b   1.000
_cell.length_c   1.000
_cell.angle_alpha   90.00
_cell.angle_beta   90.00
_cell.angle_gamma   90.00
#
_symmetry.space_group_name_H-M   'P 1'
#
loop_
_entity.id
_entity.type
_entity.pdbx_description
1 polymer ?
#
loop_
_entity_poly.entity_id
_entity_poly.type
_entity_poly.pdbx_seq_one_letter_code
_entity_poly.pdbx_strand_id
1 'polypeptide(L)' 'SALPQGKLGAGDLVELLGPSQSVDAAAGHAGTIGYEILTSLGPRFHRRYTG' A
#
# COMPACT_ATOMS: atom_id res chain seq x y z
N SER A 1 8.53 -14.57 -11.37
CA SER A 1 9.96 -14.18 -11.34
C SER A 1 10.36 -13.97 -9.89
N ALA A 2 11.48 -14.55 -9.43
CA ALA A 2 11.97 -14.32 -8.07
C ALA A 2 12.75 -13.00 -8.00
N LEU A 3 12.68 -12.30 -6.86
CA LEU A 3 13.48 -11.09 -6.64
C LEU A 3 14.98 -11.47 -6.51
N PRO A 4 15.91 -10.62 -6.97
CA PRO A 4 17.34 -10.79 -6.75
C PRO A 4 17.68 -11.03 -5.26
N GLN A 5 18.75 -11.80 -5.02
CA GLN A 5 19.19 -12.12 -3.67
C GLN A 5 19.59 -10.85 -2.91
N GLY A 6 19.17 -10.73 -1.64
CA GLY A 6 19.46 -9.56 -0.80
C GLY A 6 18.61 -8.32 -1.08
N LYS A 7 17.63 -8.39 -2.01
CA LYS A 7 16.81 -7.22 -2.36
C LYS A 7 15.65 -6.94 -1.39
N LEU A 8 15.23 -7.93 -0.61
CA LEU A 8 14.17 -7.85 0.39
C LEU A 8 14.42 -8.86 1.50
N GLY A 9 14.30 -8.42 2.76
CA GLY A 9 14.46 -9.23 3.97
C GLY A 9 13.23 -9.20 4.89
N ALA A 10 13.25 -10.04 5.92
CA ALA A 10 12.20 -10.04 6.93
C ALA A 10 12.25 -8.75 7.76
N GLY A 11 11.12 -8.06 7.88
CA GLY A 11 10.99 -6.79 8.60
C GLY A 11 11.06 -5.55 7.69
N ASP A 12 11.44 -5.71 6.43
CA ASP A 12 11.38 -4.61 5.46
C ASP A 12 9.93 -4.16 5.23
N LEU A 13 9.73 -2.86 5.16
CA LEU A 13 8.43 -2.28 4.81
C LEU A 13 8.24 -2.27 3.29
N VAL A 14 7.00 -2.48 2.86
CA VAL A 14 6.59 -2.36 1.46
C VAL A 14 5.62 -1.20 1.30
N GLU A 15 5.66 -0.59 0.12
CA GLU A 15 4.71 0.44 -0.26
C GLU A 15 3.44 -0.21 -0.83
N LEU A 16 2.28 0.05 -0.20
CA LEU A 16 0.98 -0.36 -0.74
C LEU A 16 0.26 0.77 -1.47
N LEU A 17 0.42 2.00 -1.01
CA LEU A 17 -0.18 3.21 -1.60
C LEU A 17 0.84 4.34 -1.52
N GLY A 18 1.15 4.96 -2.64
CA GLY A 18 2.15 6.04 -2.73
C GLY A 18 2.58 6.33 -4.17
N PRO A 19 3.75 6.96 -4.38
CA PRO A 19 4.25 7.32 -5.71
C PRO A 19 4.39 6.13 -6.67
N SER A 20 4.68 4.94 -6.15
CA SER A 20 4.87 3.73 -6.97
C SER A 20 3.54 3.07 -7.34
N GLN A 21 2.49 3.29 -6.55
CA GLN A 21 1.14 2.76 -6.78
C GLN A 21 0.10 3.74 -6.24
N SER A 22 -0.62 4.41 -7.14
CA SER A 22 -1.69 5.33 -6.75
C SER A 22 -2.89 4.61 -6.14
N VAL A 23 -3.71 5.36 -5.41
CA VAL A 23 -4.97 4.85 -4.82
C VAL A 23 -5.93 4.34 -5.91
N ASP A 24 -6.03 5.05 -7.03
CA ASP A 24 -6.91 4.63 -8.14
C ASP A 24 -6.41 3.37 -8.83
N ALA A 25 -5.09 3.21 -8.97
CA ALA A 25 -4.50 1.98 -9.52
C ALA A 25 -4.80 0.78 -8.60
N ALA A 26 -4.59 0.94 -7.29
CA ALA A 26 -4.93 -0.09 -6.31
C ALA A 26 -6.43 -0.42 -6.30
N ALA A 27 -7.29 0.59 -6.40
CA ALA A 27 -8.74 0.40 -6.49
C ALA A 27 -9.14 -0.39 -7.74
N GLY A 28 -8.54 -0.09 -8.89
CA GLY A 28 -8.74 -0.84 -10.14
C GLY A 28 -8.38 -2.32 -10.00
N HIS A 29 -7.28 -2.65 -9.30
CA HIS A 29 -6.91 -4.04 -9.01
C HIS A 29 -7.87 -4.73 -8.02
N ALA A 30 -8.46 -3.97 -7.10
CA ALA A 30 -9.42 -4.47 -6.12
C ALA A 30 -10.88 -4.49 -6.62
N GLY A 31 -11.16 -3.99 -7.83
CA GLY A 31 -12.52 -3.93 -8.38
C GLY A 31 -13.42 -2.91 -7.68
N THR A 32 -12.84 -1.81 -7.17
CA THR A 32 -13.54 -0.75 -6.44
C THR A 32 -13.06 0.64 -6.87
N ILE A 33 -13.45 1.70 -6.14
CA ILE A 33 -13.04 3.09 -6.31
C ILE A 33 -12.09 3.54 -5.19
N GLY A 34 -11.29 4.57 -5.46
CA GLY A 34 -10.28 5.05 -4.50
C GLY A 34 -10.85 5.50 -3.14
N TYR A 35 -12.07 6.03 -3.13
CA TYR A 35 -12.76 6.41 -1.90
C TYR A 35 -12.97 5.22 -0.94
N GLU A 36 -13.38 4.06 -1.48
CA GLU A 36 -13.59 2.86 -0.68
C GLU A 36 -12.27 2.34 -0.11
N ILE A 37 -11.17 2.41 -0.87
CA ILE A 37 -9.83 2.08 -0.36
C ILE A 37 -9.46 2.97 0.84
N LEU A 38 -9.60 4.29 0.70
CA LEU A 38 -9.22 5.25 1.74
C LEU A 38 -10.09 5.11 3.01
N THR A 39 -11.39 4.85 2.85
CA THR A 39 -12.32 4.71 3.97
C THR A 39 -12.27 3.32 4.62
N SER A 40 -11.77 2.31 3.91
CA SER A 40 -11.59 0.95 4.44
C SER A 40 -10.31 0.75 5.25
N LEU A 41 -9.46 1.79 5.39
CA LEU A 41 -8.26 1.74 6.24
C LEU A 41 -8.63 1.62 7.73
N GLY A 42 -8.78 0.37 8.17
CA GLY A 42 -9.23 0.01 9.51
C GLY A 42 -8.24 0.39 10.63
N PRO A 43 -8.61 0.10 11.89
CA PRO A 43 -7.88 0.56 13.08
C PRO A 43 -6.51 -0.10 13.30
N ARG A 44 -6.18 -1.16 12.55
CA ARG A 44 -4.89 -1.89 12.70
C ARG A 44 -3.70 -1.13 12.10
N PHE A 45 -3.94 -0.12 11.27
CA PHE A 45 -2.88 0.70 10.69
C PHE A 45 -2.36 1.71 11.72
N HIS A 46 -1.04 1.72 11.91
CA HIS A 46 -0.39 2.78 12.67
C HIS A 46 -0.48 4.10 11.90
N ARG A 47 -1.13 5.11 12.49
CA ARG A 47 -1.33 6.42 11.84
C ARG A 47 -0.30 7.42 12.35
N ARG A 48 0.41 8.05 11.43
CA ARG A 48 1.34 9.16 11.70
C ARG A 48 0.82 10.39 10.96
N TYR A 49 0.53 11.46 11.70
CA TYR A 49 0.10 12.73 11.14
C TYR A 49 1.32 13.66 11.10
N THR A 50 1.72 14.05 9.90
CA THR A 50 2.82 14.99 9.65
C THR A 50 2.23 16.22 8.99
N GLY A 51 2.17 17.32 9.74
CA GLY A 51 1.77 18.64 9.24
C GLY A 51 2.93 19.36 8.57
#